data_AF-A0A971ZLM1-F1
#
_entry.id   AF-A0A971ZLM1-F1
#
_cell.length_a   1.000
_cell.length_b   1.000
_cell.length_c   1.000
_cell.angle_alpha   90.00
_cell.angle_beta   90.00
_cell.angle_gamma   90.00
#
_symmetry.space_group_name_H-M   'P 1'
#
loop_
_entity.id
_entity.type
_entity.pdbx_description
1 polymer ?
#
loop_
_entity_poly.entity_id
_entity_poly.type
_entity_poly.pdbx_seq_one_letter_code
_entity_poly.pdbx_strand_id
1 'polypeptide(L)'
;MVMKGCQKRIIVMKNTGSNLFDEAYFILKDSAVRSPSISEQDMVGEAARIIAENMIVSERRDTKPRRRSGAPELYMLLRWYVAGVITAALICIAIVLFL
;
A
#
# COMPACT_ATOMS: atom_id res chain seq x y z
N MET A 1 2.50 -46.99 18.50
CA MET A 1 2.09 -45.74 17.81
C MET A 1 3.34 -45.14 17.20
N VAL A 2 3.48 -45.14 15.88
CA VAL A 2 4.70 -44.65 15.21
C VAL A 2 4.58 -43.16 14.98
N MET A 3 5.43 -42.38 15.65
CA MET A 3 5.54 -40.94 15.42
C MET A 3 6.24 -40.73 14.06
N LYS A 4 5.50 -40.34 13.02
CA LYS A 4 6.10 -39.93 11.74
C LYS A 4 6.28 -38.41 11.76
N GLY A 5 7.51 -37.95 11.93
CA GLY A 5 7.86 -36.54 11.69
C GLY A 5 7.78 -36.22 10.19
N CYS A 6 7.19 -35.08 9.83
CA CYS A 6 7.22 -34.55 8.47
C CYS A 6 7.94 -33.21 8.49
N GLN A 7 9.03 -33.09 7.73
CA GLN A 7 9.77 -31.83 7.56
C GLN A 7 9.39 -31.26 6.19
N LYS A 8 8.80 -30.06 6.16
CA LYS A 8 8.53 -29.31 4.94
C LYS A 8 9.53 -28.17 4.79
N ARG A 9 10.04 -27.97 3.57
CA ARG A 9 10.80 -26.77 3.22
C ARG A 9 9.85 -25.63 2.88
N ILE A 10 10.18 -24.44 3.34
CA ILE A 10 9.42 -23.21 3.15
C ILE A 10 10.33 -22.07 2.69
N ILE A 11 9.83 -21.20 1.83
CA ILE A 11 10.41 -19.87 1.58
C ILE A 11 9.58 -18.86 2.34
N VAL A 12 10.25 -18.01 3.12
CA VAL A 12 9.61 -16.97 3.93
C VAL A 12 9.94 -15.62 3.31
N MET A 13 8.91 -14.88 2.93
CA MET A 13 9.03 -13.47 2.57
C MET A 13 8.69 -12.64 3.79
N LYS A 14 9.61 -11.77 4.20
CA LYS A 14 9.40 -10.82 5.30
C LYS A 14 9.21 -9.42 4.75
N ASN A 15 8.61 -8.55 5.54
CA ASN A 15 8.41 -7.14 5.20
C ASN A 15 7.70 -6.99 3.86
N THR A 16 6.53 -7.63 3.71
CA THR A 16 5.80 -7.68 2.44
C THR A 16 5.31 -6.31 1.94
N GLY A 17 5.42 -5.25 2.76
CA GLY A 17 4.89 -3.92 2.47
C GLY A 17 3.37 -3.81 2.60
N SER A 18 2.69 -4.90 2.94
CA SER A 18 1.26 -4.90 3.24
C SER A 18 0.97 -4.21 4.58
N ASN A 19 -0.15 -3.49 4.67
CA ASN A 19 -0.66 -2.95 5.93
C ASN A 19 -1.30 -4.02 6.83
N LEU A 20 -1.48 -5.25 6.32
CA LEU A 20 -2.20 -6.33 6.98
C LEU A 20 -1.34 -7.57 7.28
N PHE A 21 -0.25 -7.77 6.53
CA PHE A 21 0.54 -8.99 6.60
C PHE A 21 2.05 -8.68 6.67
N ASP A 22 2.73 -9.14 7.72
CA ASP A 22 4.18 -8.93 7.88
C ASP A 22 5.02 -9.97 7.13
N GLU A 23 4.53 -11.21 7.04
CA GLU A 23 5.24 -12.34 6.45
C GLU A 23 4.33 -13.19 5.55
N ALA A 24 4.91 -13.77 4.49
CA ALA A 24 4.26 -14.73 3.61
C ALA A 24 5.09 -16.01 3.47
N TYR A 25 4.41 -17.15 3.42
CA TYR A 25 5.03 -18.47 3.45
C TYR A 25 4.70 -19.25 2.18
N PHE A 26 5.73 -19.64 1.43
CA PHE A 26 5.61 -20.52 0.28
C PHE A 26 6.04 -21.93 0.69
N ILE A 27 5.11 -22.87 0.63
CA ILE A 27 5.37 -24.28 0.96
C ILE A 27 5.81 -25.00 -0.30
N LEU A 28 6.99 -25.61 -0.27
CA LEU A 28 7.52 -26.33 -1.41
C LEU A 28 6.85 -27.71 -1.57
N LYS A 29 6.63 -28.10 -2.82
CA LYS A 29 6.25 -29.47 -3.17
C LYS A 29 7.44 -30.41 -2.95
N ASP A 30 7.16 -31.65 -2.52
CA ASP A 30 8.21 -32.66 -2.31
C ASP A 30 9.03 -32.94 -3.57
N SER A 31 8.41 -32.86 -4.74
CA SER A 31 9.10 -33.00 -6.03
C SER A 31 10.13 -31.90 -6.28
N ALA A 32 9.86 -30.67 -5.86
CA ALA A 32 10.80 -29.56 -5.99
C ALA A 32 11.99 -29.72 -5.03
N VAL A 33 11.74 -30.21 -3.81
CA VAL A 33 12.78 -30.42 -2.80
C VAL A 33 13.72 -31.58 -3.17
N ARG A 34 13.19 -32.62 -3.82
CA ARG A 34 13.94 -33.84 -4.18
C ARG A 34 14.59 -33.78 -5.56
N SER A 35 14.26 -32.80 -6.39
CA SER A 35 14.79 -32.70 -7.74
C SER A 35 16.19 -32.07 -7.72
N PRO A 36 17.24 -32.76 -8.20
CA PRO A 36 18.58 -32.21 -8.28
C PRO A 36 18.73 -31.13 -9.36
N SER A 37 17.76 -31.02 -10.28
CA SER A 37 17.75 -30.02 -11.35
C SER A 37 17.19 -28.66 -10.93
N ILE A 38 16.55 -28.57 -9.75
CA ILE A 38 15.94 -27.33 -9.28
C ILE A 38 16.87 -26.70 -8.24
N SER A 39 17.44 -25.56 -8.59
CA SER A 39 18.30 -24.81 -7.69
C SER A 39 17.49 -23.95 -6.72
N GLU A 40 18.15 -23.47 -5.66
CA GLU A 40 17.56 -22.49 -4.75
C GLU A 40 17.15 -21.20 -5.48
N GLN A 41 17.94 -20.78 -6.46
CA GLN A 41 17.65 -19.59 -7.27
C GLN A 41 16.38 -19.77 -8.10
N ASP A 42 16.13 -20.97 -8.63
CA ASP A 42 14.90 -21.28 -9.37
C ASP A 42 13.67 -21.21 -8.46
N MET A 43 13.81 -21.72 -7.23
CA MET A 43 12.72 -21.70 -6.24
C MET A 43 12.38 -20.26 -5.79
N VAL A 44 13.41 -19.44 -5.58
CA VAL A 44 13.24 -18.02 -5.24
C VAL A 44 12.71 -17.22 -6.43
N GLY A 45 13.21 -17.48 -7.64
CA GLY A 45 12.77 -16.84 -8.87
C GLY A 45 11.30 -17.13 -9.18
N GLU A 46 10.87 -18.37 -8.98
CA GLU A 46 9.47 -18.75 -9.15
C GLU A 46 8.55 -18.11 -8.10
N ALA A 47 9.00 -18.03 -6.84
CA ALA A 47 8.27 -17.29 -5.80
C ALA A 47 8.12 -15.81 -6.18
N ALA A 48 9.18 -15.18 -6.68
CA ALA A 48 9.16 -13.80 -7.16
C ALA A 48 8.21 -13.64 -8.37
N ARG A 49 8.19 -14.59 -9.31
CA ARG A 49 7.26 -14.61 -10.45
C ARG A 49 5.80 -14.65 -9.99
N ILE A 50 5.47 -15.54 -9.05
CA ILE A 50 4.12 -15.67 -8.48
C ILE A 50 3.67 -14.37 -7.82
N ILE A 51 4.57 -13.70 -7.07
CA ILE A 51 4.29 -12.41 -6.45
C ILE A 51 4.02 -11.36 -7.52
N ALA A 52 4.89 -11.25 -8.52
CA ALA A 52 4.72 -10.28 -9.60
C ALA A 52 3.39 -10.48 -10.34
N GLU A 53 3.02 -11.72 -10.67
CA GLU A 53 1.78 -11.99 -11.40
C GLU A 53 0.51 -11.76 -10.57
N ASN A 54 0.53 -12.09 -9.28
CA ASN A 54 -0.67 -12.07 -8.45
C ASN A 54 -0.84 -10.78 -7.62
N MET A 55 0.23 -10.02 -7.36
CA MET A 55 0.12 -8.74 -6.64
C MET A 55 -0.30 -7.56 -7.53
N ILE A 56 -0.17 -7.67 -8.86
CA ILE A 56 -0.68 -6.66 -9.81
C ILE A 56 -2.21 -6.50 -9.71
N VAL A 57 -2.93 -7.47 -9.12
CA VAL A 57 -4.39 -7.39 -8.95
C VAL A 57 -4.82 -6.52 -7.75
N SER A 58 -3.94 -6.23 -6.78
CA SER A 58 -4.30 -5.37 -5.64
C SER A 58 -4.09 -3.87 -5.89
N GLU A 59 -3.42 -3.48 -6.98
CA GLU A 59 -3.18 -2.07 -7.32
C GLU A 59 -4.20 -1.47 -8.31
N ARG A 60 -5.36 -2.13 -8.52
CA ARG A 60 -6.56 -1.46 -9.06
C ARG A 60 -7.49 -0.95 -7.96
N ARG A 61 -7.01 -0.78 -6.74
CA ARG A 61 -7.56 0.23 -5.84
C ARG A 61 -6.70 1.45 -5.95
N ASP A 62 -7.14 2.34 -6.83
CA ASP A 62 -6.87 3.77 -6.85
C ASP A 62 -5.65 4.18 -6.03
N THR A 63 -4.59 4.52 -6.76
CA THR A 63 -3.61 5.52 -6.37
C THR A 63 -4.31 6.86 -6.09
N LYS A 64 -5.18 6.92 -5.08
CA LYS A 64 -5.48 8.17 -4.42
C LYS A 64 -4.24 8.43 -3.58
N PRO A 65 -3.48 9.51 -3.82
CA PRO A 65 -2.33 9.83 -2.99
C PRO A 65 -2.85 9.88 -1.56
N ARG A 66 -2.25 9.05 -0.69
CA ARG A 66 -2.47 9.03 0.75
C ARG A 66 -1.94 10.34 1.33
N ARG A 67 -2.61 11.45 1.00
CA ARG A 67 -2.49 12.72 1.69
C ARG A 67 -2.89 12.41 3.13
N ARG A 68 -1.98 12.70 4.06
CA ARG A 68 -2.27 12.74 5.49
C ARG A 68 -3.55 13.58 5.69
N SER A 69 -4.69 12.91 5.86
CA SER A 69 -5.95 13.51 6.27
C SER A 69 -5.85 13.84 7.76
N GLY A 70 -5.10 14.89 8.07
CA GLY A 70 -4.95 15.43 9.42
C GLY A 70 -5.57 16.81 9.60
N ALA A 71 -5.99 17.50 8.53
CA ALA A 71 -6.57 18.84 8.65
C ALA A 71 -7.50 19.28 7.49
N PRO A 72 -8.36 18.41 6.90
CA PRO A 72 -9.30 18.91 5.89
C PRO A 72 -10.29 19.93 6.47
N GLU A 73 -10.65 19.81 7.75
CA GLU A 73 -11.57 20.74 8.41
C GLU A 73 -10.97 22.14 8.58
N LEU A 74 -9.75 22.24 9.13
CA LEU A 74 -9.10 23.54 9.35
C LEU A 74 -8.82 24.28 8.04
N TYR A 75 -8.44 23.55 6.99
CA TYR A 75 -8.23 24.13 5.67
C TYR A 75 -9.53 24.64 5.03
N MET A 76 -10.66 23.95 5.26
CA MET A 76 -11.96 24.44 4.80
C MET A 76 -12.39 25.68 5.58
N LEU A 77 -12.26 25.69 6.91
CA LEU A 77 -12.57 26.85 7.75
C LEU A 77 -11.73 28.08 7.38
N LEU A 78 -10.41 27.89 7.17
CA LEU A 78 -9.51 28.96 6.76
C LEU A 78 -9.90 29.54 5.38
N ARG A 79 -10.31 28.69 4.43
CA ARG A 79 -10.74 29.15 3.10
C ARG A 79 -12.00 30.02 3.15
N TRP A 80 -13.00 29.65 3.95
CA TRP A 80 -14.21 30.46 4.11
C TRP A 80 -13.92 31.79 4.80
N TYR A 81 -13.04 31.79 5.80
CA TYR A 81 -12.60 33.02 6.47
C TYR A 81 -11.91 33.98 5.50
N VAL A 82 -10.93 33.50 4.72
CA VAL A 82 -10.20 34.33 3.75
C VAL A 82 -11.14 34.87 2.67
N ALA A 83 -12.08 34.06 2.17
CA ALA A 83 -13.06 34.52 1.20
C ALA A 83 -13.94 35.65 1.76
N GLY A 84 -14.38 35.54 3.03
CA GLY A 84 -15.17 36.57 3.70
C GLY A 84 -14.41 37.88 3.92
N VAL A 85 -13.13 37.83 4.27
CA VAL A 85 -12.30 39.03 4.43
C VAL A 85 -12.11 39.75 3.09
N ILE A 86 -11.86 39.00 2.01
CA ILE A 86 -11.69 39.57 0.66
C ILE A 86 -12.99 40.25 0.20
N THR A 87 -14.14 39.59 0.37
CA THR A 87 -15.42 40.18 -0.05
C THR A 87 -15.75 41.43 0.75
N ALA A 88 -15.53 41.43 2.08
CA ALA A 88 -15.73 42.61 2.91
C ALA A 88 -14.83 43.78 2.48
N ALA A 89 -13.55 43.53 2.22
CA ALA A 89 -12.62 44.56 1.75
C ALA A 89 -13.04 45.16 0.41
N LEU A 90 -13.49 44.34 -0.55
CA LEU A 90 -13.98 44.82 -1.84
C LEU A 90 -15.23 45.68 -1.70
N ILE A 91 -16.16 45.32 -0.81
CA ILE A 91 -17.36 46.11 -0.53
C ILE A 91 -16.97 47.46 0.08
N CYS A 92 -16.05 47.49 1.05
CA CYS A 92 -15.56 48.75 1.63
C CYS A 92 -14.91 49.66 0.58
N ILE A 93 -14.07 49.12 -0.30
CA ILE A 93 -13.44 49.89 -1.38
C ILE A 93 -14.51 50.45 -2.33
N ALA A 94 -15.49 49.64 -2.72
CA ALA A 94 -16.57 50.11 -3.58
C ALA A 94 -17.35 51.25 -2.92
N ILE A 95 -17.72 51.13 -1.64
CA ILE A 95 -18.41 52.19 -0.91
C ILE A 95 -17.58 53.48 -0.90
N VAL A 96 -16.28 53.41 -0.61
CA VAL A 96 -15.40 54.59 -0.61
C VAL A 96 -15.24 55.22 -1.99
N LEU A 97 -15.26 54.42 -3.06
CA LEU A 97 -15.17 54.94 -4.44
C LEU A 97 -16.48 55.56 -4.94
N PHE A 98 -17.63 55.15 -4.37
CA PHE A 98 -18.96 55.65 -4.74
C PHE A 98 -19.51 56.74 -3.80
N LEU A 99 -18.75 57.11 -2.76
CA LEU A 99 -19.00 58.22 -1.83
C LEU A 99 -18.19 59.46 -2.23
#